data_AF-A0A947S7P7-F1
#
_entry.id   AF-A0A947S7P7-F1
#
_cell.length_a   1.000
_cell.length_b   1.000
_cell.length_c   1.000
_cell.angle_alpha   90.00
_cell.angle_beta   90.00
_cell.angle_gamma   90.00
#
_symmetry.space_group_name_H-M   'P 1'
#
loop_
_entity.id
_entity.type
_entity.pdbx_description
1 polymer ?
#
loop_
_entity_poly.entity_id
_entity_poly.type
_entity_poly.pdbx_seq_one_letter_code
_entity_poly.pdbx_strand_id
1 'polypeptide(L)' 'MYYLYFLKSNKNKKIYTGLTSKDPKIRLDEHNQGCNNWSKSISLRLP' A
#
# COMPACT_ATOMS: atom_id res chain seq x y z
N MET A 1 16.26 7.61 -4.00
CA MET A 1 15.10 8.22 -4.68
C MET A 1 13.84 7.89 -3.88
N TYR A 2 12.92 8.82 -3.71
CA TYR A 2 11.70 8.59 -2.93
C TYR A 2 10.49 8.65 -3.86
N TYR A 3 9.54 7.74 -3.65
CA TYR A 3 8.28 7.66 -4.39
C TYR A 3 7.13 8.03 -3.46
N LEU A 4 6.31 8.97 -3.91
CA LEU A 4 4.98 9.21 -3.35
C LEU A 4 4.00 8.25 -4.03
N TYR A 5 3.22 7.51 -3.25
CA TYR A 5 2.31 6.51 -3.78
C TYR A 5 0.89 6.63 -3.21
N PHE A 6 -0.06 6.18 -4.02
CA PHE A 6 -1.48 6.09 -3.68
C PHE A 6 -1.91 4.63 -3.83
N LEU A 7 -2.39 4.03 -2.74
CA LEU A 7 -2.98 2.70 -2.74
C LEU A 7 -4.47 2.80 -2.51
N LYS A 8 -5.26 2.10 -3.31
CA LYS A 8 -6.71 2.03 -3.12
C LYS A 8 -7.07 0.68 -2.52
N SER A 9 -7.85 0.71 -1.45
CA SER A 9 -8.45 -0.49 -0.88
C SER A 9 -9.61 -0.97 -1.73
N ASN A 10 -9.56 -2.25 -2.10
CA ASN A 10 -10.66 -2.90 -2.82
C ASN A 10 -11.88 -3.13 -1.91
N LYS A 11 -11.68 -3.24 -0.59
CA LYS A 11 -12.77 -3.57 0.36
C LYS A 11 -13.65 -2.38 0.71
N ASN A 12 -13.06 -1.23 0.96
CA ASN A 12 -13.77 -0.04 1.47
C ASN A 12 -13.53 1.22 0.63
N LYS A 13 -12.87 1.09 -0.53
CA LYS A 13 -12.54 2.18 -1.45
C LYS A 13 -11.71 3.31 -0.83
N LYS A 14 -11.18 3.14 0.39
CA LYS A 14 -10.28 4.11 1.03
C LYS A 14 -8.98 4.21 0.26
N ILE A 15 -8.43 5.43 0.21
CA ILE A 15 -7.14 5.72 -0.41
C ILE A 15 -6.12 5.90 0.70
N TYR A 16 -4.99 5.23 0.55
CA TYR A 16 -3.84 5.29 1.44
C TYR A 16 -2.71 5.99 0.70
N THR A 17 -2.13 6.99 1.34
CA THR A 17 -1.01 7.76 0.79
C THR A 17 0.23 7.53 1.61
N GLY A 18 1.37 7.37 0.96
CA GLY A 18 2.63 7.16 1.66
C GLY A 18 3.84 7.57 0.84
N LEU A 19 4.97 7.65 1.54
CA LEU A 19 6.29 7.85 0.96
C LEU A 19 7.11 6.58 1.16
N THR A 20 7.90 6.23 0.16
CA THR A 20 8.79 5.07 0.22
C THR A 20 10.07 5.33 -0.54
N SER A 21 11.19 4.81 -0.04
CA SER A 21 12.45 4.73 -0.79
C SER A 21 12.52 3.49 -1.69
N LYS A 22 11.63 2.51 -1.46
CA LYS A 22 11.50 1.28 -2.26
C LYS A 22 10.54 1.49 -3.43
N ASP A 23 10.62 0.64 -4.44
CA ASP A 23 9.63 0.62 -5.52
C ASP A 23 8.19 0.47 -4.96
N PRO A 24 7.20 1.25 -5.44
CA PRO A 24 5.82 1.18 -4.97
C PRO A 24 5.19 -0.21 -5.06
N LYS A 25 5.59 -1.06 -6.02
CA LYS A 25 5.09 -2.44 -6.12
C LYS A 25 5.61 -3.31 -4.99
N ILE A 26 6.90 -3.20 -4.66
CA ILE A 26 7.49 -3.92 -3.52
C ILE A 26 6.75 -3.53 -2.23
N ARG A 27 6.50 -2.22 -2.04
CA ARG A 27 5.77 -1.73 -0.87
C ARG A 27 4.31 -2.21 -0.85
N LEU A 28 3.66 -2.30 -2.01
CA LEU A 28 2.30 -2.86 -2.12
C LEU A 28 2.27 -4.32 -1.64
N ASP A 29 3.23 -5.14 -2.05
CA ASP A 29 3.29 -6.54 -1.65
C ASP A 29 3.52 -6.68 -0.14
N GLU A 30 4.40 -5.88 0.46
CA GLU A 30 4.59 -5.82 1.92
C GLU A 30 3.28 -5.49 2.66
N HIS A 31 2.50 -4.53 2.15
CA HIS A 31 1.21 -4.18 2.72
C HIS A 31 0.20 -5.33 2.60
N ASN A 32 0.14 -6.00 1.44
CA ASN A 32 -0.77 -7.13 1.21
C ASN A 32 -0.39 -8.39 2.01
N GLN A 33 0.89 -8.55 2.37
CA GLN A 33 1.37 -9.61 3.27
C GLN A 33 1.11 -9.29 4.75
N GLY A 34 0.61 -8.09 5.07
CA GLY A 34 0.27 -7.70 6.43
C GLY A 34 1.47 -7.42 7.32
N CYS A 35 2.59 -6.93 6.76
CA CYS A 35 3.81 -6.54 7.49
C CYS A 35 3.57 -5.45 8.56
N ASN A 36 2.42 -4.81 8.58
CA ASN A 36 2.06 -3.70 9.44
C ASN A 36 0.64 -3.88 9.98
N ASN A 37 0.48 -3.66 11.29
CA ASN A 37 -0.77 -3.89 12.03
C ASN A 37 -1.99 -3.17 11.42
N TRP A 38 -1.78 -2.08 10.69
CA TRP A 38 -2.86 -1.30 10.05
C TRP A 38 -3.30 -1.82 8.67
N SER A 39 -2.48 -2.62 7.97
CA SER A 39 -2.80 -3.15 6.62
C SER A 39 -3.04 -4.65 6.55
N LYS A 40 -2.93 -5.35 7.69
CA LYS A 40 -3.09 -6.82 7.84
C LYS A 40 -4.42 -7.41 7.31
N SER A 41 -5.40 -6.58 6.96
CA SER A 41 -6.69 -7.02 6.42
C SER A 41 -7.11 -6.26 5.14
N ILE A 42 -6.24 -5.46 4.53
CA ILE A 42 -6.63 -4.61 3.39
C ILE A 42 -5.99 -5.15 2.12
N SER A 43 -6.84 -5.64 1.20
CA SER A 43 -6.44 -5.89 -0.19
C SER A 43 -6.31 -4.54 -0.89
N LEU A 44 -5.07 -4.13 -1.16
CA LEU A 44 -4.73 -2.89 -1.85
C LEU A 44 -4.38 -3.17 -3.31
N ARG A 45 -4.63 -2.18 -4.16
CA ARG A 45 -4.14 -2.14 -5.54
C ARG A 45 -3.52 -0.77 -5.82
N LEU A 46 -2.45 -0.76 -6.62
CA LEU A 46 -2.01 0.44 -7.32
C LEU A 46 -3.06 0.79 -8.40
N PRO A 47 -3.29 2.08 -8.69
CA PRO A 47 -4.16 2.48 -9.80
C PRO A 47 -3.68 1.91 -11.13
#